data_AF-A0A059C624-F1
#
_entry.id   AF-A0A059C624-F1
#
_cell.length_a   1.000
_cell.length_b   1.000
_cell.length_c   1.000
_cell.angle_alpha   90.00
_cell.angle_beta   90.00
_cell.angle_gamma   90.00
#
_symmetry.space_group_name_H-M   'P 1'
#
loop_
_entity.id
_entity.type
_entity.pdbx_description
1 polymer ?
#
loop_
_entity_poly.entity_id
_entity_poly.type
_entity_poly.pdbx_seq_one_letter_code
_entity_poly.pdbx_strand_id
1 'polypeptide(L)'
;MVTTKIDDIKSALKAEEYDTSTRGHRHTAAARALGEGVYRILRHKSKGKKAHTHLIYKLDFPPKDEKQEPQESLNVEREGSFLIQIKNPDQHGAGPSQFRGLQSRRKAVFPAHLQGQFGQLRYSPTNPPDFLNYEGCELPLISASDDIEEELGLELKADVEADPSCSDLLEMFGETAPVDALLRGTWV
;
A
#
# COMPACT_ATOMS: atom_id res chain seq x y z
N MET A 1 -5.77 0.66 15.62
CA MET A 1 -6.19 2.04 15.97
C MET A 1 -6.66 2.70 14.69
N VAL A 2 -7.86 3.30 14.67
CA VAL A 2 -8.33 4.17 13.58
C VAL A 2 -8.54 5.53 14.22
N THR A 3 -7.80 6.54 13.79
CA THR A 3 -7.81 7.88 14.40
C THR A 3 -7.60 8.96 13.33
N THR A 4 -8.14 10.14 13.60
CA THR A 4 -7.91 11.36 12.83
C THR A 4 -7.02 12.36 13.58
N LYS A 5 -6.57 12.00 14.80
CA LYS A 5 -5.75 12.87 15.64
C LYS A 5 -4.27 12.55 15.43
N ILE A 6 -3.49 13.57 15.11
CA ILE A 6 -2.05 13.44 14.87
C ILE A 6 -1.31 12.92 16.11
N ASP A 7 -1.73 13.33 17.31
CA ASP A 7 -1.04 12.93 18.55
C ASP A 7 -1.21 11.45 18.89
N ASP A 8 -2.32 10.84 18.48
CA ASP A 8 -2.52 9.39 18.62
C ASP A 8 -1.51 8.64 17.73
N ILE A 9 -1.27 9.14 16.51
CA ILE A 9 -0.29 8.58 15.58
C ILE A 9 1.12 8.75 16.14
N LYS A 10 1.49 9.95 16.60
CA LYS A 10 2.80 10.19 17.23
C LYS A 10 3.04 9.27 18.43
N SER A 11 2.03 9.08 19.27
CA SER A 11 2.15 8.21 20.44
C SER A 11 2.37 6.76 20.04
N ALA A 12 1.70 6.28 18.99
CA ALA A 12 1.87 4.92 18.48
C ALA A 12 3.23 4.68 17.78
N LEU A 13 3.90 5.72 17.30
CA LEU A 13 5.19 5.62 16.60
C LEU A 13 6.41 5.86 17.52
N LYS A 14 6.20 6.28 18.77
CA LYS A 14 7.27 6.49 19.75
C LYS A 14 7.78 5.17 20.33
N ALA A 15 9.00 5.20 20.85
CA ALA A 15 9.51 4.11 21.67
C ALA A 15 8.65 3.97 22.94
N GLU A 16 8.45 2.73 23.37
CA GLU A 16 7.72 2.42 24.61
C GLU A 16 8.45 1.36 25.41
N GLU A 17 8.41 1.51 26.73
CA GLU A 17 8.81 0.48 27.68
C GLU A 17 7.55 -0.04 28.37
N TYR A 18 7.43 -1.36 28.51
CA TYR A 18 6.26 -1.98 29.11
C TYR A 18 6.62 -3.27 29.81
N ASP A 19 5.83 -3.59 30.84
CA ASP A 19 5.96 -4.83 31.59
C ASP A 19 5.04 -5.92 31.08
N THR A 20 5.59 -7.12 30.99
CA THR A 20 4.83 -8.32 30.65
C THR A 20 4.83 -9.28 31.83
N SER A 21 3.67 -9.86 32.14
CA SER A 21 3.51 -10.80 33.25
C SER A 21 4.39 -12.05 33.14
N THR A 22 4.88 -12.38 31.95
CA THR A 22 5.66 -13.60 31.68
C THR A 22 7.10 -13.36 31.24
N ARG A 23 7.42 -12.18 30.70
CA ARG A 23 8.74 -11.88 30.10
C ARG A 23 9.41 -10.65 30.71
N GLY A 24 8.86 -10.08 31.78
CA GLY A 24 9.41 -8.91 32.48
C GLY A 24 9.34 -7.63 31.65
N HIS A 25 10.30 -6.73 31.90
CA HIS A 25 10.45 -5.46 31.19
C HIS A 25 10.78 -5.68 29.71
N ARG A 26 10.03 -5.03 28.83
CA ARG A 26 10.20 -5.05 27.39
C ARG A 26 10.32 -3.61 26.88
N HIS A 27 10.99 -3.49 25.75
CA HIS A 27 11.15 -2.22 25.04
C HIS A 27 10.79 -2.44 23.58
N THR A 28 9.93 -1.57 23.06
CA THR A 28 9.66 -1.41 21.63
C THR A 28 10.37 -0.14 21.18
N ALA A 29 11.26 -0.25 20.19
CA ALA A 29 11.94 0.91 19.64
C ALA A 29 10.96 1.83 18.89
N ALA A 30 11.34 3.11 18.74
CA ALA A 30 10.58 4.05 17.93
C ALA A 30 10.46 3.55 16.48
N ALA A 31 9.34 3.85 15.84
CA ALA A 31 9.12 3.50 14.44
C ALA A 31 10.09 4.27 13.54
N ARG A 32 10.54 3.60 12.48
CA ARG A 32 11.37 4.16 11.41
C ARG A 32 10.60 4.03 10.10
N ALA A 33 10.73 5.02 9.22
CA ALA A 33 10.20 4.95 7.88
C ALA A 33 10.89 3.82 7.10
N LEU A 34 10.08 2.91 6.55
CA LEU A 34 10.57 1.86 5.65
C LEU A 34 10.88 2.43 4.27
N GLY A 35 10.15 3.44 3.83
CA GLY A 35 10.38 4.06 2.54
C GLY A 35 9.40 5.21 2.33
N GLU A 36 9.81 6.12 1.48
CA GLU A 36 8.99 7.23 0.99
C GLU A 36 9.08 7.21 -0.52
N GLY A 37 8.01 7.60 -1.20
CA GLY A 37 8.01 7.65 -2.64
C GLY A 37 6.62 7.90 -3.20
N VAL A 38 6.55 7.95 -4.53
CA VAL A 38 5.31 8.20 -5.25
C VAL A 38 4.66 6.89 -5.64
N TYR A 39 3.34 6.80 -5.45
CA TYR A 39 2.52 5.70 -5.93
C TYR A 39 1.39 6.20 -6.82
N ARG A 40 0.97 5.37 -7.77
CA ARG A 40 -0.14 5.68 -8.68
C ARG A 40 -1.01 4.45 -8.91
N ILE A 41 -2.33 4.68 -8.96
CA ILE A 41 -3.28 3.71 -9.49
C ILE A 41 -3.68 4.21 -10.87
N LEU A 42 -3.40 3.42 -11.91
CA LEU A 42 -3.68 3.84 -13.28
C LEU A 42 -4.27 2.72 -14.13
N ARG A 43 -5.08 3.13 -15.09
CA ARG A 43 -5.64 2.24 -16.10
C ARG A 43 -4.67 2.16 -17.28
N HIS A 44 -4.26 0.95 -17.63
CA HIS A 44 -3.43 0.68 -18.80
C HIS A 44 -4.20 -0.18 -19.82
N LYS A 45 -3.98 0.09 -21.11
CA LYS A 45 -4.57 -0.67 -22.22
C LYS A 45 -3.58 -0.72 -23.38
N SER A 46 -2.85 -1.82 -23.48
CA SER A 46 -2.02 -2.11 -24.66
C SER A 46 -2.86 -2.59 -25.85
N LYS A 47 -2.33 -2.46 -27.07
CA LYS A 47 -3.00 -2.91 -28.30
C LYS A 47 -3.36 -4.40 -28.21
N GLY A 48 -4.62 -4.72 -28.51
CA GLY A 48 -5.12 -6.10 -28.53
C GLY A 48 -5.38 -6.75 -27.16
N LYS A 49 -5.05 -6.09 -26.04
CA LYS A 49 -5.32 -6.60 -24.69
C LYS A 49 -6.52 -5.89 -24.03
N LYS A 50 -7.13 -6.57 -23.06
CA LYS A 50 -8.15 -5.95 -22.20
C LYS A 50 -7.49 -4.89 -21.31
N ALA A 51 -8.23 -3.81 -21.04
CA ALA A 51 -7.77 -2.81 -20.09
C ALA A 51 -7.64 -3.44 -18.69
N HIS A 52 -6.61 -3.04 -17.97
CA HIS A 52 -6.29 -3.50 -16.63
C HIS A 52 -5.80 -2.32 -15.80
N THR A 53 -5.78 -2.49 -14.47
CA THR A 53 -5.36 -1.44 -13.54
C THR A 53 -4.04 -1.84 -12.90
N HIS A 54 -3.08 -0.93 -12.89
CA HIS A 54 -1.83 -1.08 -12.14
C HIS A 54 -1.89 -0.26 -10.85
N LEU A 55 -1.34 -0.85 -9.79
CA LEU A 55 -0.74 -0.12 -8.67
C LEU A 55 0.76 -0.12 -8.91
N ILE A 56 1.33 1.06 -9.08
CA ILE A 56 2.78 1.24 -9.26
C ILE A 56 3.33 2.13 -8.17
N TYR A 57 4.59 1.91 -7.81
CA TYR A 57 5.30 2.76 -6.85
C TYR A 57 6.77 2.90 -7.24
N LYS A 58 7.39 3.98 -6.77
CA LYS A 58 8.83 4.22 -6.85
C LYS A 58 9.29 4.94 -5.59
N LEU A 59 10.30 4.39 -4.92
CA LEU A 59 10.87 4.91 -3.68
C LEU A 59 11.93 5.97 -3.95
N ASP A 60 11.85 7.07 -3.20
CA ASP A 60 12.86 8.13 -3.09
C ASP A 60 13.68 8.00 -1.81
N PHE A 61 13.04 7.60 -0.72
CA PHE A 61 13.68 7.34 0.56
C PHE A 61 13.73 5.83 0.84
N PRO A 62 14.86 5.29 1.37
CA PRO A 62 16.14 5.98 1.56
C PRO A 62 16.79 6.35 0.22
N PRO A 63 17.75 7.29 0.16
CA PRO A 63 18.52 7.60 -1.05
C PRO A 63 19.23 6.38 -1.65
N LYS A 64 19.51 6.39 -2.96
CA LYS A 64 20.08 5.21 -3.69
C LYS A 64 21.49 4.83 -3.24
N ASP A 65 22.21 5.78 -2.69
CA ASP A 65 23.53 5.64 -2.13
C ASP A 65 23.53 5.17 -0.65
N GLU A 66 22.37 5.14 0.01
CA GLU A 66 22.23 4.61 1.35
C GLU A 66 21.95 3.10 1.39
N LYS A 67 22.22 2.50 2.56
CA LYS A 67 21.97 1.09 2.81
C LYS A 67 20.46 0.80 2.79
N GLN A 68 20.07 -0.21 2.00
CA GLN A 68 18.68 -0.62 1.83
C GLN A 68 18.34 -1.87 2.66
N GLU A 69 19.06 -2.12 3.76
CA GLU A 69 18.93 -3.32 4.59
C GLU A 69 17.46 -3.58 5.05
N PRO A 70 16.68 -2.58 5.52
CA PRO A 70 15.27 -2.79 5.85
C PRO A 70 14.43 -3.21 4.64
N GLN A 71 14.61 -2.56 3.50
CA GLN A 71 13.84 -2.78 2.27
C GLN A 71 14.14 -4.17 1.70
N GLU A 72 15.41 -4.54 1.62
CA GLU A 72 15.87 -5.87 1.20
C GLU A 72 15.31 -6.96 2.11
N SER A 73 15.35 -6.78 3.44
CA SER A 73 14.85 -7.78 4.39
C SER A 73 13.33 -8.00 4.33
N LEU A 74 12.60 -6.99 3.84
CA LEU A 74 11.15 -7.02 3.67
C LEU A 74 10.72 -7.26 2.22
N ASN A 75 11.67 -7.54 1.32
CA ASN A 75 11.47 -7.72 -0.12
C ASN A 75 10.70 -6.57 -0.77
N VAL A 76 11.08 -5.33 -0.42
CA VAL A 76 10.56 -4.12 -1.04
C VAL A 76 11.59 -3.61 -2.03
N GLU A 77 11.24 -3.69 -3.31
CA GLU A 77 12.08 -3.20 -4.40
C GLU A 77 12.03 -1.66 -4.52
N ARG A 78 12.95 -1.09 -5.30
CA ARG A 78 13.00 0.36 -5.52
C ARG A 78 11.80 0.90 -6.27
N GLU A 79 11.31 0.11 -7.20
CA GLU A 79 10.08 0.37 -7.92
C GLU A 79 9.39 -0.96 -8.17
N GLY A 80 8.10 -0.89 -8.43
CA GLY A 80 7.35 -2.10 -8.75
C GLY A 80 6.00 -1.81 -9.35
N SER A 81 5.57 -2.77 -10.16
CA SER A 81 4.28 -2.75 -10.85
C SER A 81 3.45 -3.96 -10.48
N PHE A 82 2.25 -3.71 -9.98
CA PHE A 82 1.27 -4.75 -9.65
C PHE A 82 -0.01 -4.56 -10.45
N LEU A 83 -0.44 -5.60 -11.15
CA LEU A 83 -1.81 -5.66 -11.64
C LEU A 83 -2.74 -5.87 -10.45
N ILE A 84 -3.70 -4.96 -10.31
CA ILE A 84 -4.73 -5.03 -9.28
C ILE A 84 -6.11 -5.26 -9.92
N GLN A 85 -6.87 -6.14 -9.29
CA GLN A 85 -8.24 -6.46 -9.66
C GLN A 85 -9.09 -6.51 -8.41
N ILE A 86 -10.39 -6.29 -8.54
CA ILE A 86 -11.34 -6.43 -7.46
C ILE A 86 -12.00 -7.79 -7.59
N LYS A 87 -12.01 -8.56 -6.51
CA LYS A 87 -12.74 -9.81 -6.46
C LYS A 87 -14.24 -9.52 -6.26
N ASN A 88 -15.07 -10.20 -7.05
CA ASN A 88 -16.51 -10.12 -6.92
C ASN A 88 -16.94 -10.80 -5.60
N PRO A 89 -17.58 -10.08 -4.66
CA PRO A 89 -17.99 -10.64 -3.37
C PRO A 89 -19.08 -11.72 -3.51
N ASP A 90 -19.90 -11.66 -4.56
CA ASP A 90 -21.01 -12.60 -4.81
C ASP A 90 -20.53 -13.93 -5.42
N GLN A 91 -19.31 -13.96 -5.96
CA GLN A 91 -18.73 -15.19 -6.49
C GLN A 91 -18.11 -16.01 -5.36
N HIS A 92 -18.73 -17.16 -5.07
CA HIS A 92 -18.20 -18.16 -4.16
C HIS A 92 -17.24 -19.09 -4.93
N GLY A 93 -16.01 -19.25 -4.43
CA GLY A 93 -14.92 -19.91 -5.16
C GLY A 93 -15.25 -21.33 -5.61
N ALA A 94 -14.97 -21.63 -6.89
CA ALA A 94 -14.95 -22.99 -7.41
C ALA A 94 -13.48 -23.43 -7.57
N GLY A 95 -13.01 -24.25 -6.64
CA GLY A 95 -11.74 -24.99 -6.73
C GLY A 95 -10.87 -24.92 -5.47
N PRO A 96 -10.25 -26.04 -5.04
CA PRO A 96 -9.42 -26.10 -3.83
C PRO A 96 -8.10 -25.32 -3.91
N SER A 97 -7.67 -24.90 -5.11
CA SER A 97 -6.41 -24.17 -5.35
C SER A 97 -6.58 -22.64 -5.50
N GLN A 98 -7.78 -22.10 -5.31
CA GLN A 98 -8.06 -20.69 -5.59
C GLN A 98 -8.11 -19.83 -4.33
N PHE A 99 -7.81 -18.54 -4.50
CA PHE A 99 -7.87 -17.50 -3.46
C PHE A 99 -9.28 -17.45 -2.83
N ARG A 100 -9.46 -18.18 -1.70
CA ARG A 100 -10.75 -18.30 -1.01
C ARG A 100 -11.28 -16.95 -0.56
N GLY A 101 -10.38 -16.05 -0.20
CA GLY A 101 -10.69 -14.73 0.29
C GLY A 101 -11.35 -14.70 1.67
N LEU A 102 -11.98 -13.58 1.99
CA LEU A 102 -12.64 -13.32 3.26
C LEU A 102 -13.87 -14.21 3.47
N GLN A 103 -14.09 -14.58 4.73
CA GLN A 103 -15.32 -15.26 5.14
C GLN A 103 -16.53 -14.35 4.91
N SER A 104 -17.70 -14.93 4.62
CA SER A 104 -18.87 -14.22 4.09
C SER A 104 -19.31 -12.99 4.87
N ARG A 105 -19.09 -12.93 6.19
CA ARG A 105 -19.47 -11.78 7.04
C ARG A 105 -18.56 -10.55 6.92
N ARG A 106 -17.42 -10.65 6.23
CA ARG A 106 -16.46 -9.54 6.07
C ARG A 106 -16.30 -9.09 4.61
N LYS A 107 -17.16 -9.54 3.71
CA LYS A 107 -17.09 -9.16 2.29
C LYS A 107 -17.64 -7.76 2.07
N ALA A 108 -17.07 -7.05 1.10
CA ALA A 108 -17.60 -5.78 0.65
C ALA A 108 -19.06 -5.88 0.18
N VAL A 109 -19.82 -4.84 0.49
CA VAL A 109 -21.17 -4.62 -0.02
C VAL A 109 -21.10 -3.45 -1.01
N PHE A 110 -21.02 -3.78 -2.29
CA PHE A 110 -20.95 -2.76 -3.34
C PHE A 110 -22.35 -2.27 -3.73
N PRO A 111 -22.51 -0.97 -4.05
CA PRO A 111 -23.74 -0.45 -4.64
C PRO A 111 -23.97 -1.07 -6.02
N ALA A 112 -25.23 -1.11 -6.46
CA ALA A 112 -25.65 -1.80 -7.69
C ALA A 112 -24.85 -1.39 -8.95
N HIS A 113 -24.43 -0.12 -9.05
CA HIS A 113 -23.65 0.35 -10.20
C HIS A 113 -22.21 -0.19 -10.22
N LEU A 114 -21.58 -0.41 -9.05
CA LEU A 114 -20.28 -1.05 -8.94
C LEU A 114 -20.41 -2.58 -9.08
N GLN A 115 -21.40 -3.16 -8.41
CA GLN A 115 -21.67 -4.60 -8.48
C GLN A 115 -22.01 -5.05 -9.92
N GLY A 116 -22.73 -4.20 -10.67
CA GLY A 116 -23.06 -4.47 -12.07
C GLY A 116 -21.84 -4.55 -13.00
N GLN A 117 -20.70 -3.95 -12.65
CA GLN A 117 -19.49 -3.97 -13.50
C GLN A 117 -18.82 -5.35 -13.56
N PHE A 118 -19.05 -6.20 -12.55
CA PHE A 118 -18.56 -7.57 -12.59
C PHE A 118 -19.26 -8.40 -13.66
N GLY A 119 -20.55 -8.15 -13.93
CA GLY A 119 -21.37 -9.02 -14.76
C GLY A 119 -21.32 -10.47 -14.25
N GLN A 120 -20.83 -11.38 -15.10
CA GLN A 120 -20.63 -12.80 -14.75
C GLN A 120 -19.18 -13.13 -14.36
N LEU A 121 -18.31 -12.12 -14.28
CA LEU A 121 -16.89 -12.30 -13.99
C LEU A 121 -16.65 -12.40 -12.48
N ARG A 122 -15.60 -13.16 -12.14
CA ARG A 122 -15.07 -13.27 -10.77
C ARG A 122 -14.25 -12.07 -10.34
N TYR A 123 -13.68 -11.36 -11.30
CA TYR A 123 -12.84 -10.22 -11.07
C TYR A 123 -13.21 -9.09 -12.03
N SER A 124 -13.09 -7.86 -11.55
CA SER A 124 -13.18 -6.66 -12.36
C SER A 124 -11.86 -5.88 -12.23
N PRO A 125 -11.39 -5.16 -13.27
CA PRO A 125 -10.33 -4.16 -13.09
C PRO A 125 -10.72 -3.18 -11.97
N THR A 126 -9.73 -2.66 -11.24
CA THR A 126 -9.93 -1.60 -10.24
C THR A 126 -10.15 -0.25 -10.93
N ASN A 127 -11.19 -0.16 -11.75
CA ASN A 127 -11.61 1.04 -12.43
C ASN A 127 -13.15 0.97 -12.59
N PRO A 128 -13.92 1.81 -11.87
CA PRO A 128 -13.47 2.97 -11.10
C PRO A 128 -12.69 2.60 -9.82
N PRO A 129 -11.84 3.50 -9.29
CA PRO A 129 -11.14 3.27 -8.02
C PRO A 129 -12.10 3.20 -6.82
N ASP A 130 -13.35 3.64 -6.99
CA ASP A 130 -14.41 3.67 -5.97
C ASP A 130 -14.64 2.32 -5.26
N PHE A 131 -14.32 1.18 -5.90
CA PHE A 131 -14.34 -0.13 -5.23
C PHE A 131 -13.51 -0.14 -3.94
N LEU A 132 -12.39 0.59 -3.90
CA LEU A 132 -11.48 0.65 -2.76
C LEU A 132 -12.05 1.41 -1.56
N ASN A 133 -13.17 2.13 -1.73
CA ASN A 133 -13.83 2.87 -0.65
C ASN A 133 -14.72 2.00 0.25
N TYR A 134 -14.83 0.69 -0.04
CA TYR A 134 -15.72 -0.21 0.69
C TYR A 134 -14.94 -1.20 1.54
N GLU A 135 -15.25 -1.23 2.83
CA GLU A 135 -14.67 -2.18 3.77
C GLU A 135 -14.92 -3.63 3.32
N GLY A 136 -13.92 -4.49 3.47
CA GLY A 136 -14.02 -5.88 3.03
C GLY A 136 -13.79 -6.08 1.53
N CYS A 137 -13.39 -5.03 0.80
CA CYS A 137 -12.99 -5.14 -0.60
C CYS A 137 -11.71 -5.98 -0.69
N GLU A 138 -11.76 -7.03 -1.51
CA GLU A 138 -10.64 -7.94 -1.70
C GLU A 138 -9.96 -7.65 -3.06
N LEU A 139 -8.66 -7.40 -3.03
CA LEU A 139 -7.85 -7.23 -4.22
C LEU A 139 -6.59 -8.11 -4.19
N PRO A 140 -6.36 -8.98 -5.18
CA PRO A 140 -5.04 -9.57 -5.37
C PRO A 140 -4.05 -8.53 -5.91
N LEU A 141 -2.81 -8.60 -5.40
CA LEU A 141 -1.64 -7.95 -5.99
C LEU A 141 -0.91 -9.00 -6.85
N ILE A 142 -0.87 -8.79 -8.16
CA ILE A 142 -0.20 -9.70 -9.10
C ILE A 142 1.01 -8.97 -9.65
N SER A 143 2.21 -9.47 -9.38
CA SER A 143 3.46 -8.87 -9.89
C SER A 143 3.43 -8.83 -11.43
N ALA A 144 3.81 -7.68 -11.99
CA ALA A 144 3.78 -7.41 -13.42
C ALA A 144 5.19 -7.20 -14.00
N SER A 145 5.88 -6.17 -13.52
CA SER A 145 7.23 -5.78 -13.95
C SER A 145 7.96 -5.05 -12.82
N ASP A 146 9.28 -5.14 -12.84
CA ASP A 146 10.24 -4.34 -12.07
C ASP A 146 10.78 -3.14 -12.86
N ASP A 147 10.49 -3.04 -14.16
CA ASP A 147 10.73 -1.85 -14.99
C ASP A 147 9.38 -1.24 -15.42
N ILE A 148 9.03 -0.10 -14.81
CA ILE A 148 7.76 0.61 -15.06
C ILE A 148 7.80 1.33 -16.41
N GLU A 149 8.94 1.87 -16.80
CA GLU A 149 9.09 2.66 -18.02
C GLU A 149 8.96 1.78 -19.25
N GLU A 150 9.63 0.62 -19.26
CA GLU A 150 9.51 -0.37 -20.32
C GLU A 150 8.09 -0.93 -20.43
N GLU A 151 7.47 -1.26 -19.28
CA GLU A 151 6.16 -1.90 -19.26
C GLU A 151 5.03 -0.95 -19.70
N LEU A 152 5.03 0.28 -19.16
CA LEU A 152 3.90 1.19 -19.25
C LEU A 152 4.18 2.43 -20.10
N GLY A 153 5.43 2.63 -20.54
CA GLY A 153 5.84 3.81 -21.31
C GLY A 153 5.69 5.11 -20.51
N LEU A 154 5.84 5.03 -19.19
CA LEU A 154 5.71 6.17 -18.29
C LEU A 154 6.86 6.23 -17.30
N GLU A 155 7.35 7.44 -17.07
CA GLU A 155 8.36 7.73 -16.07
C GLU A 155 7.67 8.16 -14.77
N LEU A 156 7.84 7.38 -13.69
CA LEU A 156 7.52 7.88 -12.36
C LEU A 156 8.65 8.80 -11.90
N LYS A 157 8.35 10.09 -11.89
CA LYS A 157 9.16 11.11 -11.24
C LYS A 157 8.70 11.25 -9.81
N ALA A 158 9.64 11.05 -8.92
CA ALA A 158 9.40 10.99 -7.51
C ALA A 158 10.02 12.24 -6.81
N ASP A 159 11.03 12.84 -7.46
CA ASP A 159 11.57 14.20 -7.20
C ASP A 159 10.68 15.40 -7.57
N VAL A 160 9.37 15.22 -7.84
CA VAL A 160 8.51 16.37 -8.18
C VAL A 160 8.05 17.02 -6.87
N GLU A 161 8.20 18.35 -6.75
CA GLU A 161 7.64 19.13 -5.62
C GLU A 161 6.26 18.58 -5.25
N ALA A 162 6.14 18.13 -4.00
CA ALA A 162 4.89 17.59 -3.49
C ALA A 162 3.78 18.59 -3.82
N ASP A 163 2.74 18.12 -4.53
CA ASP A 163 1.53 18.91 -4.72
C ASP A 163 1.10 19.40 -3.33
N PRO A 164 0.89 20.70 -3.09
CA PRO A 164 0.55 21.21 -1.76
C PRO A 164 -0.75 20.62 -1.19
N SER A 165 -1.56 19.94 -2.01
CA SER A 165 -2.71 19.15 -1.56
C SER A 165 -2.35 17.76 -1.01
N CYS A 166 -1.14 17.27 -1.26
CA CYS A 166 -0.61 16.02 -0.73
C CYS A 166 -0.16 16.25 0.72
N SER A 167 -0.68 15.44 1.64
CA SER A 167 -0.29 15.55 3.05
C SER A 167 1.09 14.91 3.24
N ASP A 168 2.11 15.73 3.47
CA ASP A 168 3.43 15.24 3.88
C ASP A 168 3.40 14.90 5.38
N LEU A 169 3.51 13.61 5.68
CA LEU A 169 3.56 13.12 7.05
C LEU A 169 4.79 13.65 7.79
N LEU A 170 5.94 13.83 7.12
CA LEU A 170 7.14 14.38 7.72
C LEU A 170 6.94 15.84 8.12
N GLU A 171 6.30 16.66 7.28
CA GLU A 171 5.92 18.03 7.64
C GLU A 171 4.95 18.04 8.83
N MET A 172 3.90 17.21 8.79
CA MET A 172 2.93 17.10 9.87
C MET A 172 3.54 16.68 11.22
N PHE A 173 4.60 15.86 11.20
CA PHE A 173 5.32 15.46 12.42
C PHE A 173 6.36 16.50 12.85
N GLY A 174 7.05 17.13 11.90
CA GLY A 174 8.13 18.09 12.12
C GLY A 174 7.70 19.36 12.85
N GLU A 175 6.44 19.78 12.74
CA GLU A 175 5.90 20.95 13.47
C GLU A 175 5.90 20.76 15.00
N THR A 176 6.07 19.53 15.51
CA THR A 176 5.83 19.21 16.92
C THR A 176 6.80 18.20 17.54
N ALA A 177 7.61 17.49 16.74
CA ALA A 177 8.62 16.56 17.24
C ALA A 177 9.79 16.40 16.23
N PRO A 178 11.00 16.06 16.71
CA PRO A 178 12.13 15.76 15.82
C PRO A 178 11.85 14.49 15.00
N VAL A 179 11.97 14.61 13.67
CA VAL A 179 11.71 13.53 12.70
C VAL A 179 12.93 12.65 12.43
N ASP A 180 14.09 12.95 13.02
CA ASP A 180 15.34 12.21 12.80
C ASP A 180 15.20 10.70 13.05
N ALA A 181 14.40 10.30 14.03
CA ALA A 181 14.15 8.88 14.34
C ALA A 181 13.34 8.16 13.24
N LEU A 182 12.54 8.89 12.46
CA LEU A 182 11.84 8.33 11.30
C LEU A 182 12.81 8.06 10.15
N LEU A 183 13.82 8.92 9.99
CA LEU A 183 14.74 8.86 8.85
C LEU A 183 16.03 8.07 9.18
N ARG A 184 16.42 7.97 10.45
CA ARG A 184 17.69 7.37 10.87
C ARG A 184 17.49 6.39 12.01
N GLY A 185 18.24 5.30 11.97
CA GLY A 185 18.24 4.28 13.00
C GLY A 185 18.99 3.02 12.58
N THR A 186 19.18 2.10 13.51
CA THR A 186 19.78 0.79 13.25
C THR A 186 18.69 -0.24 12.96
N TRP A 187 18.83 -0.96 11.85
CA TRP A 187 18.05 -2.16 11.57
C TRP A 187 18.68 -3.34 12.32
N VAL A 188 17.90 -4.07 13.13
CA VAL A 188 18.38 -5.14 14.04
C VAL A 188 17.59 -6.42 13.81
#